data_AF-A0A350UEE6-F1
#
_entry.id   AF-A0A350UEE6-F1
#
_cell.length_a   1.000
_cell.length_b   1.000
_cell.length_c   1.000
_cell.angle_alpha   90.00
_cell.angle_beta   90.00
_cell.angle_gamma   90.00
#
_symmetry.space_group_name_H-M   'P 1'
#
loop_
_entity.id
_entity.type
_entity.pdbx_description
1 polymer ?
#
loop_
_entity_poly.entity_id
_entity_poly.type
_entity_poly.pdbx_seq_one_letter_code
_entity_poly.pdbx_strand_id
1 'polypeptide(L)'
;MNRAEKCGYWLMLSDYDLGTIDALIKGERWVYVAYLCQQAVERQLKGMYVYYLETEPPKTHNVNFLFSKITGSEAFRAANDISRFDERKNDCEDFLMDVMFYYMSDYPFSYKNITARFVDSRLANELYQKTLLFVAWLRSLVPKIEIPDAPA
;
A
#
# COMPACT_ATOMS: atom_id res chain seq x y z
N MET A 1 15.85 -16.30 1.42
CA MET A 1 14.39 -16.24 1.19
C MET A 1 14.10 -16.27 -0.30
N ASN A 2 13.21 -17.14 -0.75
CA ASN A 2 12.67 -17.16 -2.11
C ASN A 2 11.69 -16.00 -2.32
N ARG A 3 11.24 -15.76 -3.57
CA ARG A 3 10.34 -14.64 -3.89
C ARG A 3 9.02 -14.66 -3.13
N ALA A 4 8.47 -15.85 -2.83
CA ALA A 4 7.21 -15.99 -2.09
C ALA A 4 7.40 -15.66 -0.61
N GLU A 5 8.48 -16.13 0.02
CA GLU A 5 8.84 -15.78 1.41
C GLU A 5 9.08 -14.27 1.55
N LYS A 6 9.81 -13.67 0.61
CA LYS A 6 10.04 -12.21 0.61
C LYS A 6 8.73 -11.44 0.42
N CYS A 7 7.86 -11.90 -0.48
CA CYS A 7 6.52 -11.34 -0.64
C CYS A 7 5.74 -11.42 0.69
N GLY A 8 5.68 -12.60 1.31
CA GLY A 8 4.99 -12.83 2.58
C GLY A 8 5.43 -11.89 3.69
N TYR A 9 6.73 -11.61 3.80
CA TYR A 9 7.24 -10.62 4.74
C TYR A 9 6.67 -9.20 4.52
N TRP A 10 6.63 -8.73 3.27
CA TRP A 10 6.05 -7.42 2.95
C TRP A 10 4.53 -7.38 3.21
N LEU A 11 3.84 -8.48 2.92
CA LEU A 11 2.43 -8.65 3.18
C LEU A 11 2.11 -8.62 4.68
N MET A 12 2.93 -9.29 5.50
CA MET A 12 2.84 -9.23 6.96
C MET A 12 2.95 -7.79 7.47
N LEU A 13 3.92 -7.01 6.96
CA LEU A 13 4.07 -5.62 7.37
C LEU A 13 2.89 -4.74 6.91
N SER A 14 2.31 -5.02 5.75
CA SER A 14 1.08 -4.36 5.29
C SER A 14 -0.09 -4.65 6.24
N ASP A 15 -0.26 -5.90 6.65
CA ASP A 15 -1.33 -6.32 7.56
C ASP A 15 -1.11 -5.75 8.98
N TYR A 16 0.14 -5.66 9.43
CA TYR A 16 0.52 -5.01 10.68
C TYR A 16 0.20 -3.50 10.68
N ASP A 17 0.49 -2.80 9.57
CA ASP A 17 0.12 -1.39 9.42
C ASP A 17 -1.41 -1.22 9.49
N LEU A 18 -2.19 -2.11 8.84
CA LEU A 18 -3.66 -2.08 8.91
C LEU A 18 -4.19 -2.24 10.34
N GLY A 19 -3.64 -3.20 11.10
CA GLY A 19 -4.00 -3.36 12.52
C GLY A 19 -3.56 -2.17 13.40
N THR A 20 -2.46 -1.51 13.03
CA THR A 20 -2.01 -0.30 13.72
C THR A 20 -2.94 0.88 13.44
N ILE A 21 -3.48 1.00 12.22
CA ILE A 21 -4.47 2.04 11.88
C ILE A 21 -5.69 1.95 12.81
N ASP A 22 -6.18 0.75 13.12
CA ASP A 22 -7.30 0.56 14.06
C ASP A 22 -7.00 1.13 15.46
N ALA A 23 -5.78 0.95 15.95
CA ALA A 23 -5.36 1.51 17.22
C ALA A 23 -5.29 3.05 17.17
N LEU A 24 -4.81 3.62 16.07
CA LEU A 24 -4.72 5.07 15.87
C LEU A 24 -6.08 5.74 15.71
N ILE A 25 -7.04 5.07 15.07
CA ILE A 25 -8.44 5.53 14.98
C ILE A 25 -9.04 5.65 16.39
N LYS A 26 -8.85 4.64 17.25
CA LYS A 26 -9.30 4.68 18.65
C LYS A 26 -8.64 5.81 19.45
N GLY A 27 -7.39 6.13 19.12
CA GLY A 27 -6.64 7.24 19.71
C GLY A 27 -6.87 8.60 19.05
N GLU A 28 -7.79 8.69 18.07
CA GLU A 28 -8.09 9.91 17.31
C GLU A 28 -6.85 10.57 16.68
N ARG A 29 -5.90 9.75 16.22
CA ARG A 29 -4.64 10.20 15.61
C ARG A 29 -4.75 10.27 14.09
N TRP A 30 -5.64 11.13 13.60
CA TRP A 30 -6.09 11.15 12.20
C TRP A 30 -5.00 11.36 11.15
N VAL A 31 -4.01 12.22 11.42
CA VAL A 31 -2.86 12.42 10.51
C VAL A 31 -2.05 11.14 10.36
N TYR A 32 -1.83 10.42 11.46
CA TYR A 32 -1.11 9.15 11.45
C TYR A 32 -1.93 8.03 10.79
N VAL A 33 -3.26 8.07 10.89
CA VAL A 33 -4.16 7.17 10.14
C VAL A 33 -3.93 7.34 8.63
N ALA A 34 -3.99 8.58 8.11
CA ALA A 34 -3.78 8.83 6.69
C ALA A 34 -2.38 8.45 6.20
N TYR A 35 -1.35 8.70 7.02
CA TYR A 35 0.01 8.26 6.71
C TYR A 35 0.16 6.74 6.66
N LEU A 36 -0.37 6.01 7.65
CA LEU A 36 -0.30 4.55 7.63
C LEU A 36 -1.13 3.92 6.51
N CYS A 37 -2.21 4.57 6.06
CA CYS A 37 -2.92 4.15 4.85
C CYS A 37 -1.97 4.09 3.63
N GLN A 38 -1.13 5.10 3.47
CA GLN A 38 -0.11 5.13 2.42
C GLN A 38 0.96 4.05 2.64
N GLN A 39 1.45 3.85 3.86
CA GLN A 39 2.46 2.82 4.16
C GLN A 39 1.93 1.40 3.93
N ALA A 40 0.69 1.12 4.36
CA ALA A 40 0.07 -0.19 4.20
C ALA A 40 -0.02 -0.60 2.73
N VAL A 41 -0.47 0.30 1.85
CA VAL A 41 -0.51 0.01 0.40
C VAL A 41 0.86 0.01 -0.25
N GLU A 42 1.81 0.83 0.21
CA GLU A 42 3.19 0.78 -0.29
C GLU A 42 3.83 -0.59 -0.01
N ARG A 43 3.66 -1.12 1.20
CA ARG A 43 4.17 -2.45 1.58
C ARG A 43 3.50 -3.56 0.79
N GLN A 44 2.19 -3.48 0.58
CA GLN A 44 1.46 -4.37 -0.31
C GLN A 44 2.10 -4.41 -1.71
N LEU A 45 2.31 -3.24 -2.30
CA LEU A 45 2.91 -3.11 -3.63
C LEU A 45 4.36 -3.57 -3.66
N LYS A 46 5.15 -3.33 -2.61
CA LYS A 46 6.53 -3.85 -2.50
C LYS A 46 6.57 -5.38 -2.46
N GLY A 47 5.62 -6.02 -1.76
CA GLY A 47 5.46 -7.48 -1.79
C GLY A 47 5.17 -7.99 -3.19
N MET A 48 4.23 -7.35 -3.90
CA MET A 48 3.91 -7.66 -5.30
C MET A 48 5.11 -7.44 -6.22
N TYR A 49 5.88 -6.37 -6.01
CA TYR A 49 7.08 -6.04 -6.79
C TYR A 49 8.10 -7.18 -6.73
N VAL A 50 8.42 -7.64 -5.51
CA VAL A 50 9.35 -8.76 -5.34
C VAL A 50 8.84 -10.04 -6.00
N TYR A 51 7.54 -10.30 -5.89
CA TYR A 51 6.94 -11.50 -6.46
C TYR A 51 6.99 -11.51 -8.00
N TYR A 52 6.58 -10.42 -8.64
CA TYR A 52 6.44 -10.35 -10.10
C TYR A 52 7.71 -9.97 -10.85
N LEU A 53 8.60 -9.19 -10.23
CA LEU A 53 9.82 -8.71 -10.87
C LEU A 53 11.08 -9.41 -10.36
N GLU A 54 10.96 -10.31 -9.39
CA GLU A 54 12.05 -11.10 -8.80
C GLU A 54 13.28 -10.27 -8.38
N THR A 55 13.04 -9.03 -7.99
CA THR A 55 14.06 -8.06 -7.59
C THR A 55 13.60 -7.29 -6.36
N GLU A 56 14.55 -6.73 -5.62
CA GLU A 56 14.21 -5.87 -4.47
C GLU A 56 13.52 -4.59 -4.94
N PRO A 57 12.49 -4.11 -4.22
CA PRO A 57 11.82 -2.89 -4.58
C PRO A 57 12.80 -1.71 -4.49
N PRO A 58 12.75 -0.76 -5.45
CA PRO A 58 13.61 0.40 -5.41
C PRO A 58 13.34 1.25 -4.16
N LYS A 59 14.33 2.06 -3.75
CA LYS A 59 14.21 3.02 -2.64
C LYS A 59 13.34 4.22 -3.05
N THR A 60 12.06 3.97 -3.28
CA THR A 60 11.02 4.93 -3.65
C THR A 60 9.79 4.71 -2.81
N HIS A 61 9.06 5.79 -2.57
CA HIS A 61 7.76 5.80 -1.89
C HIS A 61 6.61 6.07 -2.87
N ASN A 62 6.91 6.25 -4.15
CA ASN A 62 5.90 6.52 -5.17
C ASN A 62 5.11 5.23 -5.48
N VAL A 63 3.94 5.09 -4.86
CA VAL A 63 3.09 3.90 -5.01
C VAL A 63 2.52 3.75 -6.42
N ASN A 64 2.24 4.85 -7.13
CA ASN A 64 1.82 4.82 -8.53
C ASN A 64 2.92 4.28 -9.44
N PHE A 65 4.18 4.65 -9.18
CA PHE A 65 5.33 4.09 -9.89
C PHE A 65 5.47 2.58 -9.65
N LEU A 66 5.34 2.12 -8.39
CA LEU A 66 5.41 0.69 -8.08
C LEU A 66 4.29 -0.07 -8.80
N PHE A 67 3.06 0.42 -8.70
CA PHE A 67 1.88 -0.16 -9.35
C PHE A 67 2.06 -0.27 -10.87
N SER A 68 2.48 0.82 -11.53
CA SER A 68 2.74 0.84 -12.98
C SER A 68 3.83 -0.14 -13.40
N LYS A 69 4.93 -0.25 -12.63
CA LYS A 69 6.02 -1.20 -12.91
C LYS A 69 5.57 -2.65 -12.79
N ILE A 70 4.77 -2.97 -11.77
CA ILE A 70 4.24 -4.32 -11.56
C ILE A 70 3.28 -4.69 -12.69
N THR A 71 2.27 -3.86 -12.93
CA THR A 71 1.17 -4.16 -13.87
C THR A 71 1.60 -4.06 -15.34
N GLY A 72 2.69 -3.35 -15.61
CA GLY A 72 3.35 -3.34 -16.92
C GLY A 72 4.21 -4.58 -17.22
N SER A 73 4.53 -5.40 -16.21
CA SER A 73 5.42 -6.56 -16.39
C SER A 73 4.73 -7.73 -17.11
N GLU A 74 5.51 -8.48 -17.90
CA GLU A 74 5.02 -9.69 -18.58
C GLU A 74 4.56 -10.74 -17.57
N ALA A 75 5.32 -10.92 -16.47
CA ALA A 75 4.99 -11.87 -15.42
C ALA A 75 3.62 -11.58 -14.76
N PHE A 76 3.31 -10.31 -14.48
CA PHE A 76 1.99 -9.92 -13.97
C PHE A 76 0.90 -10.21 -15.00
N ARG A 77 1.15 -9.82 -16.26
CA ARG A 77 0.17 -9.98 -17.35
C ARG A 77 -0.16 -11.43 -17.67
N ALA A 78 0.83 -12.31 -17.57
CA ALA A 78 0.65 -13.75 -17.77
C ALA A 78 -0.07 -14.44 -16.61
N ALA A 79 0.04 -13.90 -15.39
CA ALA A 79 -0.50 -14.52 -14.18
C ALA A 79 -1.94 -14.08 -13.82
N ASN A 80 -2.43 -12.97 -14.39
CA ASN A 80 -3.69 -12.35 -13.98
C ASN A 80 -4.67 -12.19 -15.15
N ASP A 81 -5.95 -12.24 -14.83
CA ASP A 81 -7.02 -11.85 -15.76
C ASP A 81 -7.00 -10.33 -15.97
N ILE A 82 -6.54 -9.92 -17.16
CA ILE A 82 -6.36 -8.50 -17.49
C ILE A 82 -7.67 -7.77 -17.67
N SER A 83 -8.72 -8.44 -18.17
CA SER A 83 -10.04 -7.82 -18.29
C SER A 83 -10.60 -7.47 -16.91
N ARG A 84 -10.52 -8.41 -15.95
CA ARG A 84 -10.93 -8.16 -14.57
C ARG A 84 -10.04 -7.12 -13.86
N PHE A 85 -8.74 -7.10 -14.15
CA PHE A 85 -7.83 -6.10 -13.61
C PHE A 85 -8.19 -4.68 -14.10
N ASP A 86 -8.45 -4.53 -15.40
CA ASP A 86 -8.73 -3.23 -16.02
C ASP A 86 -10.01 -2.58 -15.47
N GLU A 87 -11.00 -3.37 -15.01
CA GLU A 87 -12.23 -2.87 -14.38
C GLU A 87 -12.00 -1.97 -13.15
N ARG A 88 -10.90 -2.20 -12.39
CA ARG A 88 -10.60 -1.44 -11.16
C ARG A 88 -9.26 -0.71 -11.20
N LYS A 89 -8.54 -0.81 -12.33
CA LYS A 89 -7.22 -0.22 -12.48
C LYS A 89 -7.25 1.30 -12.24
N ASN A 90 -8.15 2.01 -12.92
CA ASN A 90 -8.21 3.48 -12.84
C ASN A 90 -8.59 3.93 -11.43
N ASP A 91 -9.59 3.30 -10.81
CA ASP A 91 -9.99 3.60 -9.43
C ASP A 91 -8.83 3.38 -8.44
N CYS A 92 -8.00 2.35 -8.67
CA CYS A 92 -6.81 2.12 -7.88
C CYS A 92 -5.75 3.19 -8.12
N GLU A 93 -5.47 3.59 -9.37
CA GLU A 93 -4.49 4.64 -9.68
C GLU A 93 -4.88 5.98 -9.04
N ASP A 94 -6.18 6.33 -9.07
CA ASP A 94 -6.73 7.51 -8.41
C ASP A 94 -6.54 7.42 -6.88
N PHE A 95 -6.89 6.28 -6.28
CA PHE A 95 -6.66 6.05 -4.85
C PHE A 95 -5.17 6.14 -4.47
N LEU A 96 -4.27 5.56 -5.27
CA LEU A 96 -2.83 5.63 -5.05
C LEU A 96 -2.33 7.07 -5.14
N MET A 97 -2.92 7.90 -6.00
CA MET A 97 -2.62 9.32 -6.07
C MET A 97 -3.09 10.05 -4.80
N ASP A 98 -4.31 9.76 -4.33
CA ASP A 98 -4.86 10.32 -3.09
C ASP A 98 -3.94 10.02 -1.88
N VAL A 99 -3.56 8.77 -1.67
CA VAL A 99 -2.73 8.39 -0.51
C VAL A 99 -1.30 8.92 -0.57
N MET A 100 -0.76 9.14 -1.77
CA MET A 100 0.58 9.73 -1.93
C MET A 100 0.70 11.12 -1.31
N PHE A 101 -0.40 11.89 -1.24
CA PHE A 101 -0.40 13.21 -0.61
C PHE A 101 -0.03 13.15 0.89
N TYR A 102 -0.40 12.04 1.54
CA TYR A 102 -0.21 11.80 2.97
C TYR A 102 1.09 11.07 3.32
N TYR A 103 1.92 10.76 2.33
CA TYR A 103 3.29 10.31 2.60
C TYR A 103 4.05 11.38 3.41
N MET A 104 4.63 10.96 4.54
CA MET A 104 5.42 11.80 5.42
C MET A 104 6.91 11.48 5.28
N SER A 105 7.72 12.52 5.14
CA SER A 105 9.16 12.46 5.39
C SER A 105 9.49 13.39 6.54
N ASP A 106 10.20 12.91 7.57
CA ASP A 106 10.46 13.65 8.81
C ASP A 106 11.55 14.74 8.67
N TYR A 107 11.84 15.18 7.45
CA TYR A 107 12.86 16.19 7.19
C TYR A 107 12.31 17.62 7.37
N PRO A 108 13.08 18.56 7.94
CA PRO A 108 12.61 19.93 8.25
C PRO A 108 12.05 20.73 7.06
N PHE A 109 12.39 20.38 5.83
CA PHE A 109 11.84 21.04 4.64
C PHE A 109 10.39 20.61 4.32
N SER A 110 9.94 19.46 4.83
CA SER A 110 8.56 18.97 4.67
C SER A 110 7.58 19.58 5.69
N TYR A 111 8.08 20.10 6.81
CA TYR A 111 7.30 20.69 7.90
C TYR A 111 6.42 21.87 7.43
N LYS A 112 6.85 22.63 6.42
CA LYS A 112 6.08 23.77 5.88
C LYS A 112 4.70 23.35 5.34
N ASN A 113 4.51 22.07 5.02
CA ASN A 113 3.25 21.52 4.50
C ASN A 113 2.53 20.60 5.50
N ILE A 114 3.00 20.48 6.75
CA ILE A 114 2.39 19.56 7.73
C ILE A 114 0.95 19.96 8.07
N THR A 115 0.67 21.26 8.08
CA THR A 115 -0.67 21.82 8.30
C THR A 115 -1.66 21.45 7.19
N ALA A 116 -1.20 21.41 5.93
CA ALA A 116 -2.01 21.02 4.78
C ALA A 116 -2.36 19.52 4.75
N ARG A 117 -1.68 18.71 5.58
CA ARG A 117 -1.94 17.27 5.73
C ARG A 117 -2.78 16.94 6.97
N PHE A 118 -3.21 17.94 7.73
CA PHE A 118 -4.20 17.69 8.77
C PHE A 118 -5.49 17.25 8.10
N VAL A 119 -5.90 16.03 8.45
CA VAL A 119 -7.14 15.44 8.01
C VAL A 119 -8.10 15.37 9.19
N ASP A 120 -9.37 15.64 8.92
CA ASP A 120 -10.43 15.37 9.87
C ASP A 120 -10.69 13.86 9.97
N SER A 121 -11.49 13.48 10.97
CA SER A 121 -11.85 12.08 11.19
C SER A 121 -12.57 11.47 9.99
N ARG A 122 -13.43 12.24 9.30
CA ARG A 122 -14.21 11.75 8.16
C ARG A 122 -13.29 11.34 7.02
N LEU A 123 -12.39 12.22 6.60
CA LEU A 123 -11.45 11.97 5.52
C LEU A 123 -10.46 10.84 5.87
N ALA A 124 -9.97 10.80 7.12
CA ALA A 124 -9.10 9.72 7.57
C ALA A 124 -9.80 8.34 7.52
N ASN A 125 -11.08 8.27 7.91
CA ASN A 125 -11.85 7.05 7.81
C ASN A 125 -12.17 6.66 6.35
N GLU A 126 -12.50 7.63 5.49
CA GLU A 126 -12.69 7.38 4.05
C GLU A 126 -11.42 6.79 3.40
N LEU A 127 -10.25 7.33 3.71
CA LEU A 127 -8.96 6.81 3.26
C LEU A 127 -8.72 5.39 3.79
N TYR A 128 -9.01 5.14 5.06
CA TYR A 128 -8.85 3.80 5.65
C TYR A 128 -9.74 2.76 4.97
N GLN A 129 -11.02 3.08 4.71
CA GLN A 129 -11.93 2.17 4.00
C GLN A 129 -11.47 1.88 2.57
N LYS A 130 -11.02 2.90 1.83
CA LYS A 130 -10.41 2.70 0.50
C LYS A 130 -9.14 1.84 0.60
N THR A 131 -8.32 2.03 1.64
CA THR A 131 -7.10 1.26 1.86
C THR A 131 -7.42 -0.22 2.09
N LEU A 132 -8.39 -0.55 2.94
CA LEU A 132 -8.85 -1.93 3.13
C LEU A 132 -9.29 -2.56 1.80
N LEU A 133 -10.11 -1.83 1.03
CA LEU A 133 -10.61 -2.30 -0.27
C LEU A 133 -9.47 -2.57 -1.26
N PHE A 134 -8.57 -1.61 -1.45
CA PHE A 134 -7.51 -1.74 -2.45
C PHE A 134 -6.36 -2.64 -2.01
N VAL A 135 -6.03 -2.71 -0.72
CA VAL A 135 -5.07 -3.73 -0.24
C VAL A 135 -5.64 -5.13 -0.48
N ALA A 136 -6.92 -5.38 -0.16
CA ALA A 136 -7.54 -6.67 -0.42
C ALA A 136 -7.63 -7.00 -1.92
N TRP A 137 -7.98 -6.00 -2.75
CA TRP A 137 -8.01 -6.17 -4.21
C TRP A 137 -6.61 -6.45 -4.78
N LEU A 138 -5.59 -5.67 -4.42
CA LEU A 138 -4.20 -5.89 -4.83
C LEU A 138 -3.68 -7.26 -4.34
N ARG A 139 -4.02 -7.66 -3.11
CA ARG A 139 -3.69 -8.98 -2.56
C ARG A 139 -4.27 -10.11 -3.40
N SER A 140 -5.48 -9.93 -3.94
CA SER A 140 -6.13 -10.91 -4.82
C SER A 140 -5.44 -11.08 -6.18
N LEU A 141 -4.60 -10.10 -6.57
CA LEU A 141 -3.76 -10.14 -7.78
C LEU A 141 -2.40 -10.78 -7.50
N VAL A 142 -2.22 -11.47 -6.38
CA VAL A 142 -1.05 -12.29 -6.08
C VAL A 142 -1.54 -13.70 -5.79
N PRO A 143 -0.81 -14.76 -6.21
CA PRO A 143 -1.11 -16.12 -5.76
C PRO A 143 -1.15 -16.20 -4.23
N LYS A 144 -1.79 -17.24 -3.69
CA LYS A 144 -1.85 -17.42 -2.23
C LYS A 144 -0.43 -17.55 -1.67
N ILE A 145 0.00 -16.53 -0.92
CA ILE A 145 1.30 -16.48 -0.24
C ILE A 145 1.08 -16.80 1.25
N GLU A 146 1.98 -17.58 1.83
CA GLU A 146 2.05 -17.76 3.27
C GLU A 146 2.58 -16.47 3.91
N ILE A 147 1.79 -15.90 4.81
CA ILE A 147 2.12 -14.66 5.51
C ILE A 147 2.59 -15.07 6.91
N PRO A 148 3.84 -14.76 7.29
CA PRO A 148 4.33 -15.06 8.63
C PRO A 148 3.58 -14.23 9.67
N ASP A 149 3.49 -14.74 10.89
CA ASP A 149 2.96 -13.97 12.02
C ASP A 149 3.80 -12.71 12.25
N ALA A 150 3.12 -11.59 12.51
CA ALA A 150 3.81 -10.39 12.94
C ALA A 150 4.38 -10.61 14.36
N PRO A 151 5.60 -10.11 14.65
CA PRO A 151 6.13 -10.16 16.00
C PRO A 151 5.21 -9.37 16.96
N ALA A 152 4.93 -9.99 18.12
CA ALA A 152 4.10 -9.43 19.17
C ALA A 152 4.72 -8.21 19.87
#